data_AF-A0A395VCE1-F1
#
_entry.id   AF-A0A395VCE1-F1
#
_cell.length_a   1.000
_cell.length_b   1.000
_cell.length_c   1.000
_cell.angle_alpha   90.00
_cell.angle_beta   90.00
_cell.angle_gamma   90.00
#
_symmetry.space_group_name_H-M   'P 1'
#
loop_
_entity.id
_entity.type
_entity.pdbx_description
1 polymer ?
#
loop_
_entity_poly.entity_id
_entity_poly.type
_entity_poly.pdbx_seq_one_letter_code
_entity_poly.pdbx_strand_id
1 'polypeptide(L)'
;MDFDQFVSEYIAEDHDFEQLSVMVLEGCRAWYPLAAEAEKQKLQEVMEKAARAAAGAHRFGRYVFFLYDQTGEEQYRTWIERNAEWLKNSPQSENGVFGCVEDSSRNMSGSVMFAVYPFYMEYETRYHNKAEYAQIVRQLLTLAPSEQTDMEQTGWYLMTVIDVIDSMSREIFEHYKSLEEIFKKTIRNILAAGWNNDFSKKESAMMGYSIIKACNLGVLNSEKYAEIGLSMIDGLIKEPFDSKDSERMGIAMMAYAQRLILSRE
;
A
#
# COMPACT_ATOMS: atom_id res chain seq x y z
N MET A 1 25.61 2.96 3.18
CA MET A 1 25.07 2.96 1.81
C MET A 1 23.92 3.94 1.81
N ASP A 2 23.90 4.88 0.87
CA ASP A 2 22.74 5.76 0.68
C ASP A 2 21.54 4.91 0.24
N PHE A 3 20.35 5.16 0.78
CA PHE A 3 19.17 4.34 0.45
C PHE A 3 18.82 4.47 -1.03
N ASP A 4 19.03 5.65 -1.60
CA ASP A 4 18.82 5.94 -3.03
C ASP A 4 19.72 5.04 -3.90
N GLN A 5 21.01 4.94 -3.54
CA GLN A 5 21.95 4.03 -4.22
C GLN A 5 21.49 2.58 -4.11
N PHE A 6 21.02 2.16 -2.93
CA PHE A 6 20.54 0.80 -2.72
C PHE A 6 19.30 0.47 -3.57
N VAL A 7 18.33 1.39 -3.65
CA VAL A 7 17.15 1.23 -4.51
C VAL A 7 17.59 1.09 -5.97
N SER A 8 18.50 1.96 -6.44
CA SER A 8 19.06 1.91 -7.78
C SER A 8 19.77 0.60 -8.09
N GLU A 9 20.52 0.03 -7.15
CA GLU A 9 21.18 -1.27 -7.29
C GLU A 9 20.15 -2.40 -7.31
N TYR A 10 19.19 -2.40 -6.37
CA TYR A 10 18.15 -3.41 -6.27
C TYR A 10 17.30 -3.51 -7.54
N ILE A 11 16.79 -2.40 -8.07
CA ILE A 11 15.95 -2.41 -9.29
C ILE A 11 16.72 -2.81 -10.55
N ALA A 12 18.06 -2.73 -10.51
CA ALA A 12 18.93 -3.15 -11.62
C ALA A 12 19.26 -4.64 -11.59
N GLU A 13 18.98 -5.35 -10.48
CA GLU A 13 19.13 -6.80 -10.39
C GLU A 13 18.15 -7.52 -11.32
N ASP A 14 18.54 -8.73 -11.76
CA ASP A 14 17.66 -9.60 -12.53
C ASP A 14 16.74 -10.37 -11.58
N HIS A 15 15.51 -9.86 -11.42
CA HIS A 15 14.51 -10.42 -10.53
C HIS A 15 13.74 -11.57 -11.18
N ASP A 16 13.34 -12.53 -10.36
CA ASP A 16 12.24 -13.43 -10.72
C ASP A 16 10.91 -12.66 -10.66
N PHE A 17 10.50 -12.10 -11.80
CA PHE A 17 9.31 -11.25 -11.91
C PHE A 17 7.98 -11.97 -11.62
N GLU A 18 7.95 -13.31 -11.66
CA GLU A 18 6.77 -14.09 -11.26
C GLU A 18 6.61 -14.12 -9.73
N GLN A 19 7.74 -14.15 -9.00
CA GLN A 19 7.78 -14.22 -7.54
C GLN A 19 7.98 -12.85 -6.87
N LEU A 20 8.31 -11.81 -7.64
CA LEU A 20 8.56 -10.47 -7.12
C LEU A 20 7.33 -9.93 -6.37
N SER A 21 7.49 -9.52 -5.12
CA SER A 21 6.37 -9.01 -4.32
C SER A 21 5.69 -7.79 -4.95
N VAL A 22 4.35 -7.71 -4.83
CA VAL A 22 3.59 -6.50 -5.19
C VAL A 22 4.09 -5.26 -4.45
N MET A 23 4.66 -5.42 -3.25
CA MET A 23 5.21 -4.31 -2.50
C MET A 23 6.35 -3.62 -3.23
N VAL A 24 7.20 -4.36 -3.96
CA VAL A 24 8.26 -3.76 -4.78
C VAL A 24 7.66 -2.92 -5.90
N LEU A 25 6.55 -3.38 -6.51
CA LEU A 25 5.88 -2.66 -7.59
C LEU A 25 5.23 -1.37 -7.07
N GLU A 26 4.58 -1.43 -5.90
CA GLU A 26 4.08 -0.23 -5.22
C GLU A 26 5.21 0.70 -4.77
N GLY A 27 6.33 0.14 -4.33
CA GLY A 27 7.56 0.87 -4.06
C GLY A 27 8.07 1.60 -5.28
N CYS A 28 8.16 0.93 -6.43
CA CYS A 28 8.57 1.53 -7.70
C CYS A 28 7.64 2.67 -8.10
N ARG A 29 6.32 2.47 -7.99
CA ARG A 29 5.32 3.52 -8.25
C ARG A 29 5.48 4.72 -7.33
N ALA A 30 5.67 4.49 -6.02
CA ALA A 30 5.85 5.55 -5.04
C ALA A 30 7.17 6.32 -5.23
N TRP A 31 8.22 5.63 -5.67
CA TRP A 31 9.55 6.18 -5.91
C TRP A 31 9.66 6.96 -7.23
N TYR A 32 8.95 6.52 -8.27
CA TYR A 32 8.99 7.09 -9.62
C TYR A 32 8.95 8.64 -9.68
N PRO A 33 8.02 9.35 -9.01
CA PRO A 33 7.98 10.82 -9.08
C PRO A 33 9.16 11.51 -8.40
N LEU A 34 9.93 10.79 -7.57
CA LEU A 34 11.09 11.30 -6.83
C LEU A 34 12.41 11.00 -7.53
N ALA A 35 12.42 9.99 -8.39
CA ALA A 35 13.60 9.50 -9.10
C ALA A 35 14.07 10.45 -10.20
N ALA A 36 15.36 10.38 -10.53
CA ALA A 36 15.91 11.03 -11.70
C ALA A 36 15.38 10.38 -13.00
N GLU A 37 15.35 11.12 -14.11
CA GLU A 37 14.81 10.62 -15.39
C GLU A 37 15.42 9.29 -15.86
N ALA A 38 16.73 9.11 -15.70
CA ALA A 38 17.41 7.87 -16.07
C ALA A 38 17.02 6.66 -15.21
N GLU A 39 16.51 6.89 -13.99
CA GLU A 39 16.06 5.86 -13.06
C GLU A 39 14.56 5.56 -13.22
N LYS A 40 13.74 6.58 -13.56
CA LYS A 40 12.32 6.43 -13.87
C LYS A 40 12.04 5.32 -14.88
N GLN A 41 12.82 5.26 -15.95
CA GLN A 41 12.68 4.22 -16.97
C GLN A 41 12.85 2.81 -16.37
N LYS A 42 13.84 2.60 -15.50
CA LYS A 42 14.09 1.29 -14.88
C LYS A 42 12.96 0.88 -13.92
N LEU A 43 12.46 1.84 -13.13
CA LEU A 43 11.32 1.60 -12.23
C LEU A 43 10.08 1.17 -13.03
N GLN A 44 9.81 1.86 -14.14
CA GLN A 44 8.73 1.49 -15.05
C GLN A 44 8.96 0.11 -15.68
N GLU A 45 10.17 -0.18 -16.18
CA GLU A 45 10.51 -1.48 -16.77
C GLU A 45 10.32 -2.65 -15.78
N VAL A 46 10.67 -2.49 -14.50
CA VAL A 46 10.42 -3.49 -13.46
C VAL A 46 8.92 -3.77 -13.31
N MET A 47 8.10 -2.71 -13.24
CA MET A 47 6.65 -2.84 -13.16
C MET A 47 6.04 -3.49 -14.41
N GLU A 48 6.50 -3.13 -15.60
CA GLU A 48 6.02 -3.72 -16.85
C GLU A 48 6.40 -5.19 -16.98
N LYS A 49 7.63 -5.57 -16.62
CA LYS A 49 8.07 -6.98 -16.64
C LYS A 49 7.25 -7.83 -15.68
N ALA A 50 7.02 -7.34 -14.45
CA ALA A 50 6.17 -8.03 -13.47
C ALA A 50 4.70 -8.12 -13.92
N ALA A 51 4.16 -7.08 -14.55
CA ALA A 51 2.83 -7.13 -15.15
C ALA A 51 2.80 -8.20 -16.26
N ARG A 52 3.73 -8.19 -17.21
CA ARG A 52 3.76 -9.18 -18.30
C ARG A 52 3.88 -10.61 -17.78
N ALA A 53 4.72 -10.85 -16.76
CA ALA A 53 4.88 -12.16 -16.13
C ALA A 53 3.58 -12.68 -15.49
N ALA A 54 2.77 -11.78 -14.91
CA ALA A 54 1.52 -12.14 -14.25
C ALA A 54 0.28 -12.07 -15.18
N ALA A 55 0.43 -11.94 -16.51
CA ALA A 55 -0.68 -11.65 -17.44
C ALA A 55 -1.85 -12.64 -17.39
N GLY A 56 -1.57 -13.90 -17.08
CA GLY A 56 -2.59 -14.95 -16.91
C GLY A 56 -3.19 -15.04 -15.50
N ALA A 57 -2.66 -14.32 -14.52
CA ALA A 57 -3.05 -14.41 -13.12
C ALA A 57 -3.93 -13.23 -12.67
N HIS A 58 -4.65 -13.44 -11.57
CA HIS A 58 -5.29 -12.34 -10.84
C HIS A 58 -4.28 -11.74 -9.87
N ARG A 59 -3.83 -10.52 -10.17
CA ARG A 59 -2.88 -9.75 -9.37
C ARG A 59 -3.39 -8.33 -9.21
N PHE A 60 -3.33 -7.85 -7.98
CA PHE A 60 -3.83 -6.53 -7.58
C PHE A 60 -2.68 -5.62 -7.20
N GLY A 61 -2.94 -4.31 -7.22
CA GLY A 61 -1.97 -3.27 -6.93
C GLY A 61 -2.24 -2.03 -7.77
N ARG A 62 -2.00 -0.86 -7.20
CA ARG A 62 -2.18 0.44 -7.86
C ARG A 62 -1.15 0.71 -8.96
N TYR A 63 -0.02 0.01 -8.96
CA TYR A 63 1.00 0.07 -10.01
C TYR A 63 0.45 -0.12 -11.43
N VAL A 64 -0.62 -0.89 -11.62
CA VAL A 64 -1.20 -1.11 -12.95
C VAL A 64 -1.91 0.12 -13.50
N PHE A 65 -2.52 0.96 -12.65
CA PHE A 65 -3.13 2.22 -13.09
C PHE A 65 -2.03 3.19 -13.49
N PHE A 66 -0.93 3.22 -12.74
CA PHE A 66 0.25 3.99 -13.11
C PHE A 66 0.80 3.57 -14.49
N LEU A 67 0.95 2.27 -14.75
CA LEU A 67 1.39 1.77 -16.06
C LEU A 67 0.45 2.21 -17.18
N TYR A 68 -0.87 2.14 -16.95
CA TYR A 68 -1.84 2.64 -17.92
C TYR A 68 -1.68 4.15 -18.15
N ASP A 69 -1.56 4.94 -17.08
CA ASP A 69 -1.40 6.40 -17.16
C ASP A 69 -0.11 6.79 -17.90
N GLN A 70 0.98 6.02 -17.74
CA GLN A 70 2.26 6.29 -18.42
C GLN A 70 2.29 5.87 -19.89
N THR A 71 1.65 4.75 -20.23
CA THR A 71 1.84 4.11 -21.54
C THR A 71 0.64 4.26 -22.48
N GLY A 72 -0.57 4.41 -21.93
CA GLY A 72 -1.82 4.34 -22.68
C GLY A 72 -2.11 2.95 -23.27
N GLU A 73 -1.39 1.90 -22.88
CA GLU A 73 -1.60 0.56 -23.43
C GLU A 73 -2.88 -0.08 -22.86
N GLU A 74 -3.84 -0.36 -23.73
CA GLU A 74 -5.16 -0.92 -23.38
C GLU A 74 -5.10 -2.30 -22.70
N GLN A 75 -3.97 -3.01 -22.79
CA GLN A 75 -3.78 -4.26 -22.04
C GLN A 75 -3.87 -4.03 -20.53
N TYR A 76 -3.37 -2.89 -20.01
CA TYR A 76 -3.46 -2.56 -18.59
C TYR A 76 -4.89 -2.18 -18.20
N ARG A 77 -5.61 -1.45 -19.06
CA ARG A 77 -7.03 -1.15 -18.84
C ARG A 77 -7.88 -2.43 -18.78
N THR A 78 -7.67 -3.34 -19.72
CA THR A 78 -8.33 -4.64 -19.79
C THR A 78 -8.00 -5.48 -18.55
N TRP A 79 -6.74 -5.47 -18.10
CA TRP A 79 -6.32 -6.13 -16.88
C TRP A 79 -7.05 -5.59 -15.65
N ILE A 80 -7.12 -4.27 -15.51
CA ILE A 80 -7.81 -3.61 -14.39
C ILE A 80 -9.26 -4.05 -14.33
N GLU A 81 -9.99 -3.96 -15.45
CA GLU A 81 -11.40 -4.38 -15.54
C GLU A 81 -11.57 -5.86 -15.17
N ARG A 82 -10.76 -6.75 -15.77
CA ARG A 82 -10.80 -8.18 -15.50
C ARG A 82 -10.62 -8.50 -14.00
N ASN A 83 -9.69 -7.81 -13.34
CA ASN A 83 -9.39 -8.04 -11.92
C ASN A 83 -10.45 -7.44 -10.99
N ALA A 84 -10.99 -6.27 -11.32
CA ALA A 84 -12.09 -5.68 -10.58
C ALA A 84 -13.37 -6.53 -10.69
N GLU A 85 -13.70 -7.03 -11.88
CA GLU A 85 -14.84 -7.92 -12.11
C GLU A 85 -14.66 -9.25 -11.37
N TRP A 86 -13.45 -9.82 -11.39
CA TRP A 86 -13.16 -11.03 -10.62
C TRP A 86 -13.33 -10.79 -9.11
N LEU A 87 -12.81 -9.68 -8.57
CA LEU A 87 -12.95 -9.35 -7.14
C LEU A 87 -14.41 -9.20 -6.75
N LYS A 88 -15.20 -8.50 -7.55
CA LYS A 88 -16.63 -8.29 -7.31
C LYS A 88 -17.40 -9.60 -7.20
N ASN A 89 -17.03 -10.59 -8.02
CA ASN A 89 -17.66 -11.90 -8.07
C ASN A 89 -16.95 -12.97 -7.22
N SER A 90 -15.85 -12.62 -6.56
CA SER A 90 -15.12 -13.55 -5.68
C SER A 90 -15.98 -13.94 -4.48
N PRO A 91 -15.79 -15.15 -3.90
CA PRO A 91 -16.45 -15.52 -2.65
C PRO A 91 -16.23 -14.44 -1.60
N GLN A 92 -17.26 -14.13 -0.82
CA GLN A 92 -17.15 -13.17 0.28
C GLN A 92 -17.38 -13.90 1.61
N SER A 93 -16.76 -13.40 2.68
CA SER A 93 -17.11 -13.87 4.03
C SER A 93 -18.54 -13.49 4.39
N GLU A 94 -19.06 -14.02 5.51
CA GLU A 94 -20.40 -13.66 6.01
C GLU A 94 -20.57 -12.14 6.22
N ASN A 95 -19.48 -11.44 6.53
CA ASN A 95 -19.48 -9.98 6.70
C ASN A 95 -19.22 -9.22 5.38
N GLY A 96 -19.26 -9.92 4.26
CA GLY A 96 -19.07 -9.36 2.92
C GLY A 96 -17.62 -8.96 2.61
N VAL A 97 -16.63 -9.35 3.42
CA VAL A 97 -15.19 -9.09 3.13
C VAL A 97 -14.77 -9.95 1.94
N PHE A 98 -13.98 -9.40 1.02
CA PHE A 98 -13.46 -10.17 -0.12
C PHE A 98 -12.75 -11.45 0.39
N GLY A 99 -13.26 -12.60 -0.02
CA GLY A 99 -12.65 -13.90 0.22
C GLY A 99 -11.63 -14.15 -0.86
N CYS A 100 -10.45 -13.53 -0.75
CA CYS A 100 -9.32 -13.88 -1.62
C CYS A 100 -8.63 -15.20 -1.20
N VAL A 101 -9.29 -16.01 -0.36
CA VAL A 101 -8.85 -17.34 0.09
C VAL A 101 -10.07 -18.26 0.12
N GLU A 102 -9.89 -19.51 -0.32
CA GLU A 102 -10.92 -20.56 -0.43
C GLU A 102 -11.62 -20.93 0.89
N ASP A 103 -11.15 -20.40 2.03
CA ASP A 103 -11.65 -20.71 3.36
C ASP A 103 -12.16 -19.45 4.06
N SER A 104 -13.48 -19.25 4.03
CA SER A 104 -14.20 -18.16 4.71
C SER A 104 -13.99 -18.09 6.24
N SER A 105 -13.33 -19.10 6.83
CA SER A 105 -12.97 -19.12 8.26
C SER A 105 -11.59 -18.51 8.55
N ARG A 106 -10.79 -18.18 7.54
CA ARG A 106 -9.46 -17.55 7.70
C ARG A 106 -9.52 -16.06 7.38
N ASN A 107 -8.97 -15.25 8.28
CA ASN A 107 -8.76 -13.82 8.03
C ASN A 107 -7.95 -13.62 6.74
N MET A 108 -8.35 -12.66 5.92
CA MET A 108 -7.57 -12.22 4.76
C MET A 108 -6.16 -11.84 5.21
N SER A 109 -5.11 -12.33 4.53
CA SER A 109 -3.74 -11.95 4.85
C SER A 109 -3.54 -10.45 4.63
N GLY A 110 -2.73 -9.82 5.49
CA GLY A 110 -2.51 -8.38 5.46
C GLY A 110 -1.95 -7.85 4.13
N SER A 111 -1.04 -8.59 3.49
CA SER A 111 -0.49 -8.20 2.19
C SER A 111 -1.53 -8.26 1.05
N VAL A 112 -2.45 -9.24 1.08
CA VAL A 112 -3.57 -9.32 0.14
C VAL A 112 -4.56 -8.19 0.39
N MET A 113 -4.85 -7.88 1.65
CA MET A 113 -5.68 -6.73 2.03
C MET A 113 -5.12 -5.43 1.45
N PHE A 114 -3.82 -5.20 1.62
CA PHE A 114 -3.15 -4.03 1.07
C PHE A 114 -3.16 -3.99 -0.47
N ALA A 115 -3.05 -5.14 -1.15
CA ALA A 115 -3.08 -5.16 -2.61
C ALA A 115 -4.49 -4.92 -3.19
N VAL A 116 -5.52 -5.48 -2.55
CA VAL A 116 -6.90 -5.51 -3.07
C VAL A 116 -7.66 -4.21 -2.83
N TYR A 117 -7.66 -3.70 -1.59
CA TYR A 117 -8.55 -2.61 -1.21
C TYR A 117 -8.21 -1.26 -1.87
N PRO A 118 -6.95 -0.79 -1.89
CA PRO A 118 -6.58 0.42 -2.61
C PRO A 118 -6.76 0.29 -4.13
N PHE A 119 -6.50 -0.90 -4.69
CA PHE A 119 -6.73 -1.20 -6.10
C PHE A 119 -8.23 -1.05 -6.44
N TYR A 120 -9.10 -1.69 -5.68
CA TYR A 120 -10.53 -1.67 -5.96
C TYR A 120 -11.15 -0.30 -5.68
N MET A 121 -10.68 0.42 -4.65
CA MET A 121 -11.07 1.81 -4.41
C MET A 121 -10.68 2.71 -5.58
N GLU A 122 -9.47 2.58 -6.12
CA GLU A 122 -9.03 3.37 -7.27
C GLU A 122 -9.82 3.04 -8.54
N TYR A 123 -10.14 1.76 -8.77
CA TYR A 123 -11.04 1.32 -9.83
C TYR A 123 -12.41 1.99 -9.74
N GLU A 124 -13.06 1.89 -8.58
CA GLU A 124 -14.37 2.51 -8.32
C GLU A 124 -14.33 4.03 -8.54
N THR A 125 -13.22 4.64 -8.12
CA THR A 125 -13.00 6.09 -8.26
C THR A 125 -12.91 6.53 -9.70
N ARG A 126 -12.13 5.80 -10.51
CA ARG A 126 -11.80 6.17 -11.90
C ARG A 126 -12.87 5.72 -12.90
N TYR A 127 -13.49 4.55 -12.70
CA TYR A 127 -14.15 3.83 -13.79
C TYR A 127 -15.58 3.37 -13.50
N HIS A 128 -15.99 3.29 -12.24
CA HIS A 128 -17.28 2.68 -11.87
C HIS A 128 -18.15 3.58 -10.99
N ASN A 129 -17.99 4.91 -11.15
CA ASN A 129 -18.84 5.92 -10.51
C ASN A 129 -18.98 5.76 -8.98
N LYS A 130 -17.97 5.18 -8.32
CA LYS A 130 -17.90 5.08 -6.86
C LYS A 130 -19.02 4.22 -6.27
N ALA A 131 -19.63 3.34 -7.08
CA ALA A 131 -20.81 2.57 -6.71
C ALA A 131 -20.57 1.68 -5.49
N GLU A 132 -19.37 1.13 -5.34
CA GLU A 132 -19.02 0.21 -4.25
C GLU A 132 -18.28 0.89 -3.08
N TYR A 133 -18.15 2.22 -3.05
CA TYR A 133 -17.47 2.92 -1.94
C TYR A 133 -18.03 2.52 -0.56
N ALA A 134 -19.36 2.50 -0.43
CA ALA A 134 -20.02 2.15 0.83
C ALA A 134 -19.70 0.73 1.29
N GLN A 135 -19.64 -0.22 0.33
CA GLN A 135 -19.28 -1.61 0.61
C GLN A 135 -17.82 -1.72 1.03
N ILE A 136 -16.89 -1.08 0.30
CA ILE A 136 -15.46 -1.07 0.61
C ILE A 136 -15.21 -0.51 2.02
N VAL A 137 -15.82 0.63 2.34
CA VAL A 137 -15.68 1.27 3.66
C VAL A 137 -16.23 0.38 4.77
N ARG A 138 -17.42 -0.21 4.58
CA ARG A 138 -17.98 -1.16 5.55
C ARG A 138 -17.04 -2.33 5.80
N GLN A 139 -16.47 -2.94 4.75
CA GLN A 139 -15.54 -4.05 4.89
C GLN A 139 -14.29 -3.66 5.68
N LEU A 140 -13.69 -2.49 5.40
CA LEU A 140 -12.52 -1.98 6.13
C LEU A 140 -12.85 -1.63 7.59
N LEU A 141 -14.07 -1.20 7.90
CA LEU A 141 -14.51 -1.00 9.28
C LEU A 141 -14.66 -2.34 10.02
N THR A 142 -15.15 -3.38 9.35
CA THR A 142 -15.20 -4.75 9.90
C THR A 142 -13.80 -5.32 10.16
N LEU A 143 -12.83 -4.99 9.30
CA LEU A 143 -11.44 -5.43 9.42
C LEU A 143 -10.61 -4.62 10.42
N ALA A 144 -11.20 -3.65 11.11
CA ALA A 144 -10.48 -2.81 12.06
C ALA A 144 -9.82 -3.65 13.18
N PRO A 145 -8.53 -3.44 13.48
CA PRO A 145 -7.81 -4.18 14.51
C PRO A 145 -8.48 -4.06 15.89
N SER A 146 -8.57 -5.19 16.59
CA SER A 146 -8.89 -5.24 18.02
C SER A 146 -7.62 -5.22 18.88
N GLU A 147 -7.76 -5.15 20.20
CA GLU A 147 -6.62 -5.26 21.13
C GLU A 147 -5.86 -6.59 21.03
N GLN A 148 -6.48 -7.63 20.45
CA GLN A 148 -5.87 -8.96 20.27
C GLN A 148 -5.23 -9.13 18.87
N THR A 149 -5.39 -8.16 17.98
CA THR A 149 -4.80 -8.23 16.63
C THR A 149 -3.29 -8.03 16.73
N ASP A 150 -2.52 -8.87 16.04
CA ASP A 150 -1.07 -8.74 16.01
C ASP A 150 -0.63 -7.44 15.30
N MET A 151 0.60 -7.01 15.59
CA MET A 151 1.06 -5.69 15.15
C MET A 151 1.42 -5.65 13.67
N GLU A 152 1.82 -6.79 13.08
CA GLU A 152 2.01 -6.92 11.65
C GLU A 152 0.68 -6.72 10.90
N GLN A 153 -0.37 -7.44 11.28
CA GLN A 153 -1.71 -7.28 10.69
C GLN A 153 -2.26 -5.86 10.91
N THR A 154 -1.97 -5.25 12.07
CA THR A 154 -2.32 -3.85 12.34
C THR A 154 -1.56 -2.89 11.40
N GLY A 155 -0.28 -3.15 11.13
CA GLY A 155 0.52 -2.38 10.17
C GLY A 155 -0.05 -2.48 8.76
N TRP A 156 -0.38 -3.69 8.29
CA TRP A 156 -1.04 -3.90 7.00
C TRP A 156 -2.37 -3.16 6.90
N TYR A 157 -3.17 -3.19 7.97
CA TYR A 157 -4.44 -2.47 8.03
C TYR A 157 -4.26 -0.97 7.85
N LEU A 158 -3.32 -0.37 8.57
CA LEU A 158 -3.06 1.06 8.50
C LEU A 158 -2.57 1.49 7.11
N MET A 159 -1.64 0.73 6.52
CA MET A 159 -1.19 0.96 5.14
C MET A 159 -2.37 0.91 4.16
N THR A 160 -3.24 -0.08 4.33
CA THR A 160 -4.43 -0.27 3.49
C THR A 160 -5.37 0.93 3.60
N VAL A 161 -5.74 1.31 4.83
CA VAL A 161 -6.72 2.39 5.05
C VAL A 161 -6.19 3.72 4.52
N ILE A 162 -4.91 4.05 4.75
CA ILE A 162 -4.38 5.32 4.25
C ILE A 162 -4.26 5.36 2.73
N ASP A 163 -3.97 4.22 2.08
CA ASP A 163 -3.93 4.11 0.62
C ASP A 163 -5.32 4.10 0.00
N VAL A 164 -6.33 3.59 0.70
CA VAL A 164 -7.73 3.73 0.30
C VAL A 164 -8.16 5.18 0.38
N ILE A 165 -7.88 5.88 1.49
CA ILE A 165 -8.17 7.31 1.66
C ILE A 165 -7.53 8.14 0.53
N ASP A 166 -6.28 7.86 0.20
CA ASP A 166 -5.53 8.47 -0.90
C ASP A 166 -6.19 8.25 -2.28
N SER A 167 -6.81 7.09 -2.49
CA SER A 167 -7.52 6.76 -3.74
C SER A 167 -8.95 7.30 -3.83
N MET A 168 -9.52 7.87 -2.76
CA MET A 168 -10.91 8.32 -2.74
C MET A 168 -11.12 9.68 -3.41
N SER A 169 -12.27 9.86 -4.07
CA SER A 169 -12.73 11.19 -4.46
C SER A 169 -13.13 12.01 -3.24
N ARG A 170 -12.68 13.27 -3.20
CA ARG A 170 -13.04 14.25 -2.17
C ARG A 170 -14.54 14.60 -2.15
N GLU A 171 -15.30 14.22 -3.18
CA GLU A 171 -16.74 14.47 -3.29
C GLU A 171 -17.58 13.63 -2.31
N ILE A 172 -17.08 12.45 -1.90
CA ILE A 172 -17.81 11.55 -1.01
C ILE A 172 -17.23 11.64 0.41
N PHE A 173 -17.50 12.79 1.04
CA PHE A 173 -16.92 13.16 2.34
C PHE A 173 -17.29 12.20 3.48
N GLU A 174 -18.50 11.64 3.51
CA GLU A 174 -18.96 10.78 4.61
C GLU A 174 -18.13 9.50 4.77
N HIS A 175 -17.86 8.82 3.65
CA HIS A 175 -17.04 7.61 3.63
C HIS A 175 -15.58 7.91 3.95
N TYR A 176 -15.05 9.01 3.40
CA TYR A 176 -13.71 9.50 3.73
C TYR A 176 -13.60 9.70 5.24
N LYS A 177 -14.58 10.36 5.86
CA LYS A 177 -14.55 10.68 7.29
C LYS A 177 -14.56 9.45 8.17
N SER A 178 -15.36 8.44 7.80
CA SER A 178 -15.42 7.17 8.54
C SER A 178 -14.06 6.46 8.56
N LEU A 179 -13.36 6.41 7.42
CA LEU A 179 -12.03 5.82 7.33
C LEU A 179 -10.96 6.66 8.05
N GLU A 180 -11.06 7.99 7.96
CA GLU A 180 -10.19 8.92 8.69
C GLU A 180 -10.30 8.71 10.22
N GLU A 181 -11.51 8.54 10.73
CA GLU A 181 -11.77 8.36 12.15
C GLU A 181 -11.25 7.03 12.69
N ILE A 182 -11.50 5.92 11.99
CA ILE A 182 -10.99 4.61 12.40
C ILE A 182 -9.46 4.57 12.33
N PHE A 183 -8.86 5.15 11.28
CA PHE A 183 -7.40 5.26 11.14
C PHE A 183 -6.79 6.00 12.33
N LYS A 184 -7.32 7.19 12.65
CA LYS A 184 -6.87 8.00 13.79
C LYS A 184 -7.06 7.28 15.12
N LYS A 185 -8.15 6.55 15.29
CA LYS A 185 -8.42 5.75 16.50
C LYS A 185 -7.38 4.65 16.66
N THR A 186 -7.10 3.90 15.60
CA THR A 186 -6.09 2.83 15.60
C THR A 186 -4.70 3.36 15.95
N ILE A 187 -4.25 4.45 15.32
CA ILE A 187 -2.96 5.09 15.67
C ILE A 187 -2.92 5.51 17.14
N ARG A 188 -3.98 6.15 17.66
CA ARG A 188 -4.02 6.55 19.09
C ARG A 188 -3.93 5.36 20.03
N ASN A 189 -4.60 4.26 19.73
CA ASN A 189 -4.58 3.05 20.56
C ASN A 189 -3.16 2.45 20.63
N ILE A 190 -2.48 2.39 19.48
CA ILE A 190 -1.10 1.88 19.40
C ILE A 190 -0.14 2.76 20.21
N LEU A 191 -0.25 4.09 20.06
CA LEU A 191 0.59 5.02 20.82
C LEU A 191 0.29 4.99 22.33
N ALA A 192 -0.96 4.76 22.72
CA ALA A 192 -1.38 4.68 24.12
C ALA A 192 -0.97 3.35 24.79
N ALA A 193 -0.88 2.25 24.05
CA ALA A 193 -0.42 0.95 24.54
C ALA A 193 1.07 0.92 24.93
N GLY A 194 1.77 2.05 24.78
CA GLY A 194 3.21 2.15 24.91
C GLY A 194 3.84 1.70 23.60
N TRP A 195 4.22 2.68 22.78
CA TRP A 195 5.13 2.45 21.65
C TRP A 195 6.43 1.87 22.20
N ASN A 196 6.48 0.55 22.35
CA ASN A 196 7.68 -0.15 22.74
C ASN A 196 8.55 -0.32 21.51
N ASN A 197 9.85 -0.06 21.66
CA ASN A 197 10.89 -0.24 20.65
C ASN A 197 11.06 -1.70 20.15
N ASP A 198 10.11 -2.59 20.46
CA ASP A 198 10.11 -4.02 20.11
C ASP A 198 9.41 -4.33 18.78
N PHE A 199 8.95 -3.30 18.05
CA PHE A 199 8.48 -3.53 16.67
C PHE A 199 9.60 -4.10 15.83
N SER A 200 9.29 -5.16 15.09
CA SER A 200 10.12 -5.61 14.00
C SER A 200 10.33 -4.45 13.02
N LYS A 201 11.40 -4.56 12.22
CA LYS A 201 11.71 -3.54 11.21
C LYS A 201 10.61 -3.40 10.17
N LYS A 202 9.92 -4.49 9.83
CA LYS A 202 8.78 -4.48 8.92
C LYS A 202 7.61 -3.71 9.53
N GLU A 203 7.23 -4.00 10.78
CA GLU A 203 6.17 -3.28 11.49
C GLU A 203 6.48 -1.80 11.63
N SER A 204 7.73 -1.46 11.96
CA SER A 204 8.20 -0.06 12.03
C SER A 204 8.07 0.64 10.66
N ALA A 205 8.46 -0.03 9.57
CA ALA A 205 8.34 0.52 8.22
C ALA A 205 6.88 0.75 7.82
N MET A 206 5.99 -0.20 8.08
CA MET A 206 4.56 -0.09 7.79
C MET A 206 3.90 1.04 8.60
N MET A 207 4.25 1.15 9.89
CA MET A 207 3.73 2.21 10.76
C MET A 207 4.26 3.58 10.35
N GLY A 208 5.57 3.68 10.13
CA GLY A 208 6.23 4.89 9.66
C GLY A 208 5.64 5.39 8.34
N TYR A 209 5.50 4.51 7.35
CA TYR A 209 4.82 4.82 6.09
C TYR A 209 3.41 5.38 6.35
N SER A 210 2.62 4.68 7.15
CA SER A 210 1.21 5.04 7.39
C SER A 210 1.09 6.41 8.04
N ILE A 211 1.91 6.70 9.05
CA ILE A 211 1.91 7.98 9.77
C ILE A 211 2.36 9.12 8.84
N ILE A 212 3.48 8.96 8.14
CA ILE A 212 4.03 10.02 7.28
C ILE A 212 3.12 10.29 6.09
N LYS A 213 2.59 9.24 5.45
CA LYS A 213 1.61 9.41 4.39
C LYS A 213 0.35 10.14 4.88
N ALA A 214 -0.13 9.80 6.07
CA ALA A 214 -1.27 10.50 6.66
C ALA A 214 -0.96 11.97 6.98
N CYS A 215 0.28 12.32 7.32
CA CYS A 215 0.71 13.71 7.45
C CYS A 215 0.69 14.44 6.09
N ASN A 216 1.32 13.84 5.06
CA ASN A 216 1.34 14.39 3.68
C ASN A 216 -0.07 14.61 3.10
N LEU A 217 -1.04 13.77 3.48
CA LEU A 217 -2.44 13.89 3.04
C LEU A 217 -3.28 14.84 3.91
N GLY A 218 -2.73 15.39 5.00
CA GLY A 218 -3.48 16.20 5.97
C GLY A 218 -4.49 15.41 6.82
N VAL A 219 -4.43 14.07 6.78
CA VAL A 219 -5.23 13.19 7.65
C VAL A 219 -4.74 13.34 9.09
N LEU A 220 -3.44 13.24 9.33
CA LEU A 220 -2.82 13.52 10.62
C LEU A 220 -2.22 14.93 10.64
N ASN A 221 -2.19 15.55 11.82
CA ASN A 221 -1.49 16.81 12.01
C ASN A 221 0.03 16.55 12.04
N SER A 222 0.75 17.12 11.09
CA SER A 222 2.19 16.88 10.91
C SER A 222 3.01 17.31 12.13
N GLU A 223 2.72 18.46 12.76
CA GLU A 223 3.45 18.93 13.95
C GLU A 223 3.43 17.93 15.11
N LYS A 224 2.34 17.17 15.25
CA LYS A 224 2.17 16.19 16.33
C LYS A 224 2.72 14.80 15.98
N TYR A 225 2.66 14.39 14.72
CA TYR A 225 2.87 12.99 14.33
C TYR A 225 4.07 12.75 13.40
N ALA A 226 4.58 13.77 12.70
CA ALA A 226 5.65 13.60 11.73
C ALA A 226 6.92 13.02 12.36
N GLU A 227 7.39 13.58 13.47
CA GLU A 227 8.62 13.10 14.14
C GLU A 227 8.51 11.62 14.54
N ILE A 228 7.33 11.19 15.01
CA ILE A 228 7.06 9.78 15.35
C ILE A 228 7.25 8.90 14.12
N GLY A 229 6.59 9.24 13.01
CA GLY A 229 6.71 8.47 11.76
C GLY A 229 8.13 8.45 11.20
N LEU A 230 8.84 9.58 11.25
CA LEU A 230 10.21 9.70 10.75
C LEU A 230 11.17 8.84 11.56
N SER A 231 11.03 8.81 12.88
CA SER A 231 11.87 7.97 13.76
C SER A 231 11.76 6.48 13.42
N MET A 232 10.58 6.02 13.01
CA MET A 232 10.34 4.63 12.61
C MET A 232 11.00 4.30 11.26
N ILE A 233 10.99 5.24 10.32
CA ILE A 233 11.59 5.08 8.99
C ILE A 233 13.11 5.16 9.07
N ASP A 234 13.66 6.11 9.81
CA ASP A 234 15.11 6.31 9.93
C ASP A 234 15.84 5.09 10.56
N GLY A 235 15.14 4.31 11.39
CA GLY A 235 15.65 3.05 11.94
C GLY A 235 15.72 1.88 10.94
N LEU A 236 14.97 1.95 9.85
CA LEU A 236 14.95 0.94 8.78
C LEU A 236 16.14 1.11 7.81
N ILE A 237 16.50 2.36 7.51
CA ILE A 237 17.47 2.72 6.46
C ILE A 237 18.92 2.45 6.89
N LYS A 238 19.18 2.33 8.18
CA LYS A 238 20.54 2.18 8.74
C LYS A 238 21.10 0.76 8.66
N GLU A 239 20.30 -0.22 8.26
CA GLU A 239 20.69 -1.64 8.25
C GLU A 239 20.77 -2.23 6.84
N PRO A 240 21.58 -3.28 6.63
CA PRO A 240 21.60 -4.02 5.37
C PRO A 240 20.25 -4.67 5.08
N PHE A 241 19.81 -4.60 3.83
CA PHE A 241 18.64 -5.31 3.34
C PHE A 241 19.06 -6.65 2.73
N ASP A 242 18.28 -7.69 2.98
CA ASP A 242 18.37 -8.95 2.23
C ASP A 242 17.64 -8.75 0.89
N SER A 243 18.35 -8.83 -0.23
CA SER A 243 17.75 -8.67 -1.56
C SER A 243 16.69 -9.73 -1.87
N LYS A 244 16.64 -10.82 -1.10
CA LYS A 244 15.59 -11.84 -1.22
C LYS A 244 14.28 -11.46 -0.53
N ASP A 245 14.29 -10.51 0.40
CA ASP A 245 13.09 -10.02 1.10
C ASP A 245 12.42 -8.87 0.32
N SER A 246 11.81 -9.24 -0.80
CA SER A 246 11.15 -8.28 -1.69
C SER A 246 9.96 -7.56 -1.03
N GLU A 247 9.27 -8.20 -0.08
CA GLU A 247 8.16 -7.57 0.64
C GLU A 247 8.66 -6.40 1.50
N ARG A 248 9.66 -6.65 2.35
CA ARG A 248 10.24 -5.60 3.19
C ARG A 248 10.89 -4.51 2.35
N MET A 249 11.55 -4.86 1.25
CA MET A 249 12.16 -3.89 0.35
C MET A 249 11.11 -2.94 -0.23
N GLY A 250 10.00 -3.47 -0.74
CA GLY A 250 8.91 -2.66 -1.25
C GLY A 250 8.30 -1.70 -0.23
N ILE A 251 8.04 -2.19 0.99
CA ILE A 251 7.56 -1.35 2.10
C ILE A 251 8.57 -0.24 2.42
N ALA A 252 9.86 -0.56 2.44
CA ALA A 252 10.93 0.42 2.70
C ALA A 252 10.98 1.53 1.64
N MET A 253 10.90 1.16 0.35
CA MET A 253 10.83 2.11 -0.76
C MET A 253 9.65 3.06 -0.60
N MET A 254 8.45 2.52 -0.30
CA MET A 254 7.26 3.32 -0.08
C MET A 254 7.41 4.27 1.12
N ALA A 255 7.92 3.77 2.25
CA ALA A 255 8.13 4.56 3.46
C ALA A 255 9.11 5.72 3.23
N TYR A 256 10.26 5.43 2.61
CA TYR A 256 11.26 6.43 2.31
C TYR A 256 10.77 7.46 1.28
N ALA A 257 10.00 7.04 0.28
CA ALA A 257 9.37 7.96 -0.66
C ALA A 257 8.47 8.98 0.08
N GLN A 258 7.65 8.53 1.03
CA GLN A 258 6.81 9.42 1.84
C GLN A 258 7.63 10.37 2.73
N ARG A 259 8.75 9.89 3.29
CA ARG A 259 9.71 10.72 4.03
C ARG A 259 10.27 11.85 3.14
N LEU A 260 10.69 11.52 1.91
CA LEU A 260 11.21 12.52 0.97
C LEU A 260 10.14 13.56 0.59
N ILE A 261 8.89 13.13 0.37
CA ILE A 261 7.78 14.04 0.07
C ILE A 261 7.57 15.02 1.23
N LEU A 262 7.51 14.52 2.48
CA LEU A 262 7.33 15.36 3.66
C LEU A 262 8.45 16.40 3.82
N SER A 263 9.71 16.04 3.50
CA SER A 263 10.85 16.95 3.63
C SER A 263 10.89 18.10 2.60
N ARG A 264 10.01 18.08 1.59
CA ARG A 264 9.91 19.11 0.56
C ARG A 264 8.88 20.20 0.88
N GLU A 265 8.11 20.04 1.96
CA GLU A 265 7.18 21.04 2.51
C GLU A 265 7.88 21.98 3.51
#